data_AF-A0A914WW85-F1
#
_entry.id   AF-A0A914WW85-F1
#
_cell.length_a   1.000
_cell.length_b   1.000
_cell.length_c   1.000
_cell.angle_alpha   90.00
_cell.angle_beta   90.00
_cell.angle_gamma   90.00
#
_symmetry.space_group_name_H-M   'P 1'
#
loop_
_entity.id
_entity.type
_entity.pdbx_description
1 polymer ?
#
loop_
_entity_poly.entity_id
_entity_poly.type
_entity_poly.pdbx_seq_one_letter_code
_entity_poly.pdbx_strand_id
1 'polypeptide(L)'
;MQFGGVDQRKIFILAEEQLPKLGMAKRIHLMNPMVPGLTGTKMSSSEADSKIDALDSREAVSAKIANAVCPAGQVTDNGVISFAEYVILPLLHGEPFIVATKDGDRSFTDIQALQTAFQSKELNPEDLKLAVATFLNRLLDPIREKFDNDDMRKLIAEAYPRFDEAPTSALTDMNIDSKLTLTPAQQAQFDAIVSGLKIVGCTDRLKQKLSSGQAVNVLFSVAPVGKPHIGLLAPLIKLAHFANIGCKVTVLIADLFGYMDNMKCPWELREQRSQYYEKMLKAMLKRLGVSLDQVRFLRGSQFQLKS
;
A
#
# COMPACT_ATOMS: atom_id res chain seq x y z
N MET A 1 -21.23 -14.58 -1.53
CA MET A 1 -20.12 -15.22 -2.27
C MET A 1 -19.08 -14.14 -2.55
N GLN A 2 -17.80 -14.49 -2.59
CA GLN A 2 -16.68 -13.61 -2.91
C GLN A 2 -15.78 -14.30 -3.93
N PHE A 3 -15.31 -13.52 -4.91
CA PHE A 3 -14.41 -13.98 -5.96
C PHE A 3 -13.13 -13.14 -5.92
N GLY A 4 -11.97 -13.76 -6.15
CA GLY A 4 -10.69 -13.07 -6.20
C GLY A 4 -9.56 -13.98 -6.66
N GLY A 5 -8.32 -13.51 -6.57
CA GLY A 5 -7.14 -14.35 -6.82
C GLY A 5 -6.76 -15.21 -5.61
N VAL A 6 -6.01 -16.28 -5.83
CA VAL A 6 -5.43 -17.10 -4.75
C VAL A 6 -4.49 -16.31 -3.82
N ASP A 7 -3.96 -15.16 -4.25
CA ASP A 7 -3.18 -14.27 -3.38
C ASP A 7 -4.02 -13.62 -2.28
N GLN A 8 -5.35 -13.57 -2.45
CA GLN A 8 -6.30 -13.10 -1.44
C GLN A 8 -6.73 -14.19 -0.44
N ARG A 9 -6.26 -15.44 -0.60
CA ARG A 9 -6.67 -16.60 0.22
C ARG A 9 -6.60 -16.33 1.72
N LYS A 10 -5.53 -15.67 2.20
CA LYS A 10 -5.37 -15.36 3.63
C LYS A 10 -6.47 -14.43 4.15
N ILE A 11 -6.92 -13.48 3.33
CA ILE A 11 -8.02 -12.56 3.67
C ILE A 11 -9.35 -13.31 3.66
N PHE A 12 -9.56 -14.24 2.74
CA PHE A 12 -10.77 -15.06 2.70
C PHE A 12 -10.86 -15.96 3.94
N ILE A 13 -9.75 -16.60 4.34
CA ILE A 13 -9.67 -17.38 5.60
C ILE A 13 -9.97 -16.49 6.81
N LEU A 14 -9.39 -15.28 6.86
CA LEU A 14 -9.69 -14.33 7.93
C LEU A 14 -11.18 -13.99 7.98
N ALA A 15 -11.82 -13.75 6.84
CA ALA A 15 -13.26 -13.49 6.79
C ALA A 15 -14.05 -14.70 7.33
N GLU A 16 -13.69 -15.92 6.96
CA GLU A 16 -14.33 -17.12 7.49
C GLU A 16 -14.20 -17.28 9.01
N GLU A 17 -13.09 -16.85 9.61
CA GLU A 17 -12.84 -16.91 11.05
C GLU A 17 -13.52 -15.79 11.83
N GLN A 18 -13.55 -14.57 11.29
CA GLN A 18 -14.02 -13.38 12.03
C GLN A 18 -15.51 -13.12 11.85
N LEU A 19 -16.09 -13.38 10.68
CA LEU A 19 -17.52 -13.13 10.42
C LEU A 19 -18.45 -13.85 11.40
N PRO A 20 -18.22 -15.13 11.77
CA PRO A 20 -19.06 -15.80 12.77
C PRO A 20 -18.99 -15.14 14.15
N LYS A 21 -17.84 -14.57 14.54
CA LYS A 21 -17.68 -13.86 15.82
C LYS A 21 -18.47 -12.55 15.86
N LEU A 22 -18.81 -12.00 14.69
CA LEU A 22 -19.66 -10.83 14.51
C LEU A 22 -21.13 -11.21 14.28
N GLY A 23 -21.51 -12.49 14.44
CA GLY A 23 -22.87 -12.96 14.20
C GLY A 23 -23.26 -13.03 12.71
N MET A 24 -22.29 -12.97 11.81
CA MET A 24 -22.52 -13.01 10.37
C MET A 24 -22.21 -14.40 9.79
N ALA A 25 -22.99 -14.84 8.81
CA ALA A 25 -22.74 -16.11 8.11
C ALA A 25 -21.41 -16.09 7.34
N LYS A 26 -20.77 -17.25 7.18
CA LYS A 26 -19.59 -17.40 6.30
C LYS A 26 -19.95 -17.10 4.84
N ARG A 27 -18.97 -16.74 4.03
CA ARG A 27 -19.13 -16.52 2.58
C ARG A 27 -18.50 -17.68 1.81
N ILE A 28 -19.10 -18.03 0.67
CA ILE A 28 -18.46 -18.90 -0.32
C ILE A 28 -17.33 -18.10 -0.98
N HIS A 29 -16.14 -18.67 -1.08
CA HIS A 29 -14.96 -18.05 -1.69
C HIS A 29 -14.53 -18.83 -2.95
N LEU A 30 -14.50 -18.16 -4.10
CA LEU A 30 -14.03 -18.67 -5.38
C LEU A 30 -12.72 -17.97 -5.74
N MET A 31 -11.67 -18.71 -6.09
CA MET A 31 -10.34 -18.16 -6.28
C MET A 31 -9.75 -18.55 -7.64
N ASN A 32 -9.41 -17.55 -8.46
CA ASN A 32 -8.65 -17.75 -9.70
C ASN A 32 -7.17 -18.04 -9.40
N PRO A 33 -6.49 -18.85 -10.24
CA PRO A 33 -5.07 -19.08 -10.13
C PRO A 33 -4.27 -17.78 -10.34
N MET A 34 -3.00 -17.79 -9.95
CA MET A 34 -2.07 -16.73 -10.32
C MET A 34 -1.75 -16.85 -11.81
N VAL A 35 -2.08 -15.82 -12.59
CA VAL A 35 -1.63 -15.72 -13.98
C VAL A 35 -0.22 -15.11 -13.98
N PRO A 36 0.80 -15.82 -14.47
CA PRO A 36 2.13 -15.25 -14.67
C PRO A 36 2.07 -14.01 -15.56
N GLY A 37 2.87 -13.01 -15.23
CA GLY A 37 3.08 -11.84 -16.07
C GLY A 37 3.96 -12.13 -17.26
N LEU A 38 4.05 -11.15 -18.17
CA LEU A 38 4.72 -11.30 -19.46
C LEU A 38 6.24 -11.51 -19.33
N THR A 39 6.84 -11.05 -18.25
CA THR A 39 8.27 -11.24 -17.95
C THR A 39 8.56 -12.55 -17.20
N GLY A 40 7.55 -13.42 -17.01
CA GLY A 40 7.70 -14.71 -16.31
C GLY A 40 7.58 -14.61 -14.78
N THR A 41 7.39 -13.42 -14.23
CA THR A 41 7.10 -13.17 -12.80
C THR A 41 5.69 -12.60 -12.61
N LYS A 42 5.28 -12.26 -11.39
CA LYS A 42 3.95 -11.67 -11.12
C LYS A 42 3.80 -10.33 -11.87
N MET A 43 2.66 -10.09 -12.53
CA MET A 43 2.33 -8.77 -13.08
C MET A 43 2.39 -7.71 -11.97
N SER A 44 3.27 -6.71 -12.14
CA SER A 44 3.46 -5.62 -11.18
C SER A 44 2.98 -4.30 -11.77
N SER A 45 2.23 -3.52 -10.99
CA SER A 45 1.85 -2.17 -11.40
C SER A 45 3.04 -1.20 -11.46
N SER A 46 4.15 -1.56 -10.82
CA SER A 46 5.31 -0.70 -10.60
C SER A 46 6.37 -0.76 -11.69
N GLU A 47 6.35 -1.76 -12.57
CA GLU A 47 7.28 -1.86 -13.71
C GLU A 47 6.50 -1.73 -15.01
N ALA A 48 6.73 -0.63 -15.74
CA ALA A 48 5.96 -0.25 -16.94
C ALA A 48 6.01 -1.33 -18.04
N ASP A 49 7.14 -2.02 -18.18
CA ASP A 49 7.34 -3.06 -19.19
C ASP A 49 6.84 -4.44 -18.74
N SER A 50 6.55 -4.63 -17.45
CA SER A 50 6.03 -5.89 -16.91
C SER A 50 4.52 -6.08 -17.12
N LYS A 51 3.82 -5.03 -17.56
CA LYS A 51 2.36 -4.97 -17.70
C LYS A 51 1.93 -4.42 -19.06
N ILE A 52 0.82 -4.92 -19.57
CA ILE A 52 0.09 -4.30 -20.68
C ILE A 52 -1.03 -3.45 -20.08
N ASP A 53 -1.00 -2.15 -20.37
CA ASP A 53 -2.11 -1.27 -20.05
C ASP A 53 -3.25 -1.47 -21.05
N ALA A 54 -4.50 -1.37 -20.61
CA ALA A 54 -5.65 -1.49 -21.49
C ALA A 54 -5.69 -0.39 -22.58
N LEU A 55 -5.01 0.74 -22.34
CA LEU A 55 -4.91 1.87 -23.25
C LEU A 55 -3.54 1.97 -23.94
N ASP A 56 -2.65 0.99 -23.76
CA ASP A 56 -1.39 0.93 -24.52
C ASP A 56 -1.67 0.93 -26.02
N SER A 57 -0.82 1.59 -26.81
CA SER A 57 -0.95 1.58 -28.28
C SER A 57 -0.74 0.18 -28.86
N ARG A 58 -1.13 -0.02 -30.13
CA ARG A 58 -0.95 -1.32 -30.81
C ARG A 58 0.52 -1.74 -30.85
N GLU A 59 1.41 -0.78 -31.06
CA GLU A 59 2.85 -0.94 -31.14
C GLU A 59 3.43 -1.28 -29.76
N ALA A 60 2.98 -0.59 -28.70
CA ALA A 60 3.41 -0.85 -27.33
C ALA A 60 3.02 -2.26 -26.87
N VAL A 61 1.78 -2.70 -27.14
CA VAL A 61 1.33 -4.07 -26.84
C VAL A 61 2.19 -5.10 -27.58
N SER A 62 2.38 -4.89 -28.89
CA SER A 62 3.19 -5.81 -29.71
C SER A 62 4.63 -5.89 -29.22
N ALA A 63 5.25 -4.76 -28.86
CA ALA A 63 6.60 -4.70 -28.34
C ALA A 63 6.74 -5.41 -26.98
N LYS A 64 5.78 -5.20 -26.06
CA LYS A 64 5.77 -5.85 -24.73
C LYS A 64 5.61 -7.37 -24.84
N ILE A 65 4.71 -7.85 -25.71
CA ILE A 65 4.56 -9.28 -25.97
C ILE A 65 5.80 -9.86 -26.67
N ALA A 66 6.39 -9.15 -27.62
CA ALA A 66 7.63 -9.58 -28.28
C ALA A 66 8.78 -9.76 -27.26
N ASN A 67 8.87 -8.87 -26.27
CA ASN A 67 9.87 -8.92 -25.21
C ASN A 67 9.52 -9.89 -24.06
N ALA A 68 8.34 -10.51 -24.07
CA ALA A 68 7.92 -11.45 -23.04
C ALA A 68 8.85 -12.67 -22.95
N VAL A 69 9.06 -13.21 -21.76
CA VAL A 69 9.87 -14.42 -21.56
C VAL A 69 9.04 -15.62 -22.01
N CYS A 70 9.45 -16.26 -23.12
CA CYS A 70 8.76 -17.40 -23.71
C CYS A 70 9.77 -18.42 -24.27
N PRO A 71 10.42 -19.22 -23.41
CA PRO A 71 11.40 -20.22 -23.85
C PRO A 71 10.74 -21.33 -24.67
N ALA A 72 11.37 -21.73 -25.78
CA ALA A 72 10.83 -22.76 -26.67
C ALA A 72 10.64 -24.10 -25.95
N GLY A 73 9.45 -24.69 -26.05
CA GLY A 73 9.11 -25.96 -25.40
C GLY A 73 8.73 -25.86 -23.92
N GLN A 74 8.87 -24.70 -23.28
CA GLN A 74 8.50 -24.51 -21.87
C GLN A 74 7.06 -24.02 -21.75
N VAL A 75 6.19 -24.85 -21.16
CA VAL A 75 4.78 -24.49 -20.92
C VAL A 75 4.50 -23.98 -19.50
N THR A 76 5.29 -24.43 -18.53
CA THR A 76 5.15 -24.02 -17.12
C THR A 76 5.84 -22.69 -16.90
N ASP A 77 5.23 -21.81 -16.09
CA ASP A 77 5.71 -20.45 -15.81
C ASP A 77 5.97 -19.61 -17.06
N ASN A 78 5.17 -19.84 -18.11
CA ASN A 78 5.24 -19.11 -19.38
C ASN A 78 4.03 -18.18 -19.51
N GLY A 79 4.25 -16.88 -19.31
CA GLY A 79 3.19 -15.87 -19.34
C GLY A 79 2.41 -15.86 -20.65
N VAL A 80 3.05 -16.11 -21.80
CA VAL A 80 2.39 -16.12 -23.11
C VAL A 80 1.42 -17.31 -23.22
N ILE A 81 1.82 -18.49 -22.76
CA ILE A 81 0.95 -19.68 -22.70
C ILE A 81 -0.20 -19.46 -21.71
N SER A 82 0.08 -18.89 -20.54
CA SER A 82 -0.96 -18.58 -19.54
C SER A 82 -1.98 -17.56 -20.05
N PHE A 83 -1.57 -16.57 -20.84
CA PHE A 83 -2.50 -15.65 -21.50
C PHE A 83 -3.39 -16.38 -22.51
N ALA A 84 -2.84 -17.31 -23.28
CA ALA A 84 -3.64 -18.13 -24.19
C ALA A 84 -4.67 -18.99 -23.43
N GLU A 85 -4.25 -19.62 -22.32
CA GLU A 85 -5.09 -20.48 -21.47
C GLU A 85 -6.21 -19.73 -20.75
N TYR A 86 -5.89 -18.64 -20.05
CA TYR A 86 -6.80 -17.99 -19.11
C TYR A 86 -7.56 -16.80 -19.72
N VAL A 87 -7.14 -16.29 -20.89
CA VAL A 87 -7.76 -15.12 -21.53
C VAL A 87 -8.28 -15.47 -22.92
N ILE A 88 -7.41 -15.94 -23.83
CA ILE A 88 -7.78 -16.09 -25.24
C ILE A 88 -8.79 -17.22 -25.46
N LEU A 89 -8.44 -18.45 -25.04
CA LEU A 89 -9.31 -19.61 -25.26
C LEU A 89 -10.70 -19.45 -24.59
N PRO A 90 -10.82 -18.93 -23.34
CA PRO A 90 -12.12 -18.69 -22.73
C PRO A 90 -12.97 -17.65 -23.48
N LEU A 91 -12.34 -16.62 -24.07
CA LEU A 91 -13.05 -15.59 -24.86
C LEU A 91 -13.48 -16.07 -26.24
N LEU A 92 -12.82 -17.09 -26.79
CA LEU A 92 -13.18 -17.67 -28.08
C LEU A 92 -14.40 -18.61 -27.99
N HIS A 93 -14.84 -18.98 -26.79
CA HIS A 93 -16.06 -19.78 -26.58
C HIS A 93 -16.14 -21.07 -27.42
N GLY A 94 -15.01 -21.74 -27.64
CA GLY A 94 -14.91 -22.97 -28.44
C GLY A 94 -14.48 -22.76 -29.90
N GLU A 95 -14.39 -21.52 -30.37
CA GLU A 95 -13.77 -21.19 -31.65
C GLU A 95 -12.24 -21.41 -31.59
N PRO A 96 -11.60 -21.81 -32.71
CA PRO A 96 -10.18 -22.08 -32.73
C PRO A 96 -9.34 -20.82 -32.55
N PHE A 97 -8.33 -20.88 -31.68
CA PHE A 97 -7.23 -19.93 -31.65
C PHE A 97 -6.27 -20.23 -32.79
N ILE A 98 -6.18 -19.31 -33.75
CA ILE A 98 -5.35 -19.46 -34.95
C ILE A 98 -3.99 -18.82 -34.73
N VAL A 99 -2.93 -19.59 -34.95
CA VAL A 99 -1.54 -19.14 -34.96
C VAL A 99 -0.97 -19.34 -36.35
N ALA A 100 -0.70 -18.23 -37.04
CA ALA A 100 -0.07 -18.25 -38.35
C ALA A 100 1.41 -18.62 -38.21
N THR A 101 1.85 -19.63 -38.97
CA THR A 101 3.26 -20.07 -39.00
C THR A 101 3.76 -20.10 -40.44
N LYS A 102 5.08 -20.13 -40.63
CA LYS A 102 5.69 -20.20 -41.98
C LYS A 102 5.28 -21.45 -42.77
N ASP A 103 4.94 -22.54 -42.05
CA ASP A 103 4.58 -23.84 -42.63
C ASP A 103 3.06 -24.04 -42.76
N GLY A 104 2.26 -23.00 -42.45
CA GLY A 104 0.81 -23.02 -42.50
C GLY A 104 0.14 -22.67 -41.16
N ASP A 105 -1.10 -22.22 -41.22
CA ASP A 105 -1.86 -21.83 -40.03
C ASP A 105 -2.18 -23.05 -39.16
N ARG A 106 -2.12 -22.85 -37.85
CA ARG A 106 -2.45 -23.86 -36.85
C ARG A 106 -3.59 -23.38 -35.98
N SER A 107 -4.57 -24.25 -35.73
CA SER A 107 -5.76 -23.94 -34.95
C SER A 107 -5.80 -24.76 -33.65
N PHE A 108 -6.03 -24.10 -32.52
CA PHE A 108 -6.11 -24.74 -31.21
C PHE A 108 -7.45 -24.42 -30.54
N THR A 109 -8.23 -25.44 -30.20
CA THR A 109 -9.52 -25.29 -29.50
C THR A 109 -9.41 -25.50 -28.00
N ASP A 110 -8.33 -26.10 -27.54
CA ASP A 110 -8.04 -26.35 -26.13
C ASP A 110 -6.57 -26.10 -25.81
N ILE A 111 -6.29 -25.95 -24.51
CA ILE A 111 -4.95 -25.63 -24.03
C ILE A 111 -4.01 -26.84 -24.14
N GLN A 112 -4.50 -28.07 -24.05
CA GLN A 112 -3.66 -29.28 -24.12
C GLN A 112 -3.01 -29.43 -25.50
N ALA A 113 -3.76 -29.16 -26.57
CA ALA A 113 -3.28 -29.18 -27.94
C ALA A 113 -2.22 -28.10 -28.18
N LEU A 114 -2.48 -26.87 -27.69
CA LEU A 114 -1.52 -25.77 -27.79
C LEU A 114 -0.21 -26.08 -27.04
N GLN A 115 -0.31 -26.56 -25.81
CA GLN A 115 0.84 -26.92 -24.98
C GLN A 115 1.65 -28.05 -25.61
N THR A 116 0.99 -29.06 -26.17
CA THR A 116 1.66 -30.20 -26.82
C THR A 116 2.45 -29.75 -28.06
N ALA A 117 1.83 -28.95 -28.94
CA ALA A 117 2.50 -28.41 -30.12
C ALA A 117 3.67 -27.47 -29.76
N PHE A 118 3.55 -26.73 -28.65
CA PHE A 118 4.64 -25.89 -28.15
C PHE A 118 5.79 -26.72 -27.56
N GLN A 119 5.49 -27.76 -26.77
CA GLN A 119 6.47 -28.69 -26.18
C GLN A 119 7.24 -29.48 -27.23
N SER A 120 6.54 -29.98 -28.27
CA SER A 120 7.16 -30.69 -29.39
C SER A 120 7.98 -29.77 -30.31
N LYS A 121 7.99 -28.45 -30.02
CA LYS A 121 8.66 -27.39 -30.80
C LYS A 121 8.12 -27.25 -32.22
N GLU A 122 6.98 -27.83 -32.50
CA GLU A 122 6.31 -27.60 -33.78
C GLU A 122 5.75 -26.17 -33.85
N LEU A 123 5.34 -25.60 -32.72
CA LEU A 123 5.00 -24.20 -32.59
C LEU A 123 6.17 -23.43 -31.95
N ASN A 124 6.68 -22.41 -32.65
CA ASN A 124 7.77 -21.59 -32.14
C ASN A 124 7.25 -20.43 -31.26
N PRO A 125 8.09 -19.85 -30.38
CA PRO A 125 7.71 -18.74 -29.52
C PRO A 125 7.31 -17.45 -30.25
N GLU A 126 7.92 -17.16 -31.40
CA GLU A 126 7.70 -15.91 -32.14
C GLU A 126 6.29 -15.86 -32.75
N ASP A 127 5.88 -16.95 -33.40
CA ASP A 127 4.56 -17.11 -34.00
C ASP A 127 3.47 -17.05 -32.92
N LEU A 128 3.69 -17.73 -31.79
CA LEU A 128 2.76 -17.68 -30.64
C LEU A 128 2.63 -16.26 -30.09
N LYS A 129 3.75 -15.56 -29.85
CA LYS A 129 3.75 -14.17 -29.39
C LYS A 129 3.00 -13.25 -30.37
N LEU A 130 3.22 -13.41 -31.66
CA LEU A 130 2.57 -12.60 -32.70
C LEU A 130 1.05 -12.84 -32.70
N ALA A 131 0.61 -14.09 -32.61
CA ALA A 131 -0.82 -14.43 -32.54
C ALA A 131 -1.48 -13.87 -31.28
N VAL A 132 -0.81 -13.98 -30.12
CA VAL A 132 -1.27 -13.39 -28.85
C VAL A 132 -1.36 -11.86 -28.95
N ALA A 133 -0.33 -11.19 -29.47
CA ALA A 133 -0.32 -9.73 -29.64
C ALA A 133 -1.44 -9.26 -30.58
N THR A 134 -1.67 -9.98 -31.68
CA THR A 134 -2.74 -9.70 -32.65
C THR A 134 -4.11 -9.82 -31.99
N PHE A 135 -4.35 -10.90 -31.25
CA PHE A 135 -5.60 -11.10 -30.53
C PHE A 135 -5.82 -10.04 -29.46
N LEU A 136 -4.82 -9.74 -28.64
CA LEU A 136 -4.89 -8.73 -27.60
C LEU A 136 -5.16 -7.34 -28.17
N ASN A 137 -4.52 -6.98 -29.28
CA ASN A 137 -4.81 -5.72 -29.93
C ASN A 137 -6.27 -5.61 -30.38
N ARG A 138 -6.80 -6.66 -31.04
CA ARG A 138 -8.21 -6.71 -31.42
C ARG A 138 -9.15 -6.61 -30.22
N LEU A 139 -8.79 -7.23 -29.09
CA LEU A 139 -9.55 -7.15 -27.85
C LEU A 139 -9.55 -5.74 -27.25
N LEU A 140 -8.42 -5.03 -27.32
CA LEU A 140 -8.24 -3.71 -26.72
C LEU A 140 -8.73 -2.55 -27.60
N ASP A 141 -8.82 -2.73 -28.92
CA ASP A 141 -9.28 -1.70 -29.86
C ASP A 141 -10.60 -1.02 -29.47
N PRO A 142 -11.71 -1.73 -29.19
CA PRO A 142 -12.96 -1.07 -28.79
C PRO A 142 -12.85 -0.34 -27.46
N ILE A 143 -11.92 -0.73 -26.58
CA ILE A 143 -11.65 -0.05 -25.33
C ILE A 143 -10.90 1.26 -25.62
N ARG A 144 -9.85 1.22 -26.44
CA ARG A 144 -9.10 2.41 -26.85
C ARG A 144 -10.01 3.44 -27.50
N GLU A 145 -10.85 3.02 -28.44
CA GLU A 145 -11.82 3.91 -29.10
C GLU A 145 -12.79 4.55 -28.12
N LYS A 146 -13.32 3.78 -27.16
CA LYS A 146 -14.25 4.29 -26.16
C LYS A 146 -13.61 5.32 -25.22
N PHE A 147 -12.31 5.19 -24.97
CA PHE A 147 -11.55 6.10 -24.11
C PHE A 147 -10.88 7.25 -24.87
N ASP A 148 -11.01 7.29 -26.20
CA ASP A 148 -10.45 8.35 -27.06
C ASP A 148 -11.40 9.55 -27.19
N ASN A 149 -11.72 10.16 -26.06
CA ASN A 149 -12.50 11.41 -26.00
C ASN A 149 -11.95 12.35 -24.91
N ASP A 150 -12.29 13.63 -25.01
CA ASP A 150 -11.70 14.67 -24.17
C ASP A 150 -12.04 14.50 -22.68
N ASP A 151 -13.24 14.00 -22.35
CA ASP A 151 -13.66 13.74 -20.97
C ASP A 151 -12.81 12.63 -20.34
N MET A 152 -12.57 11.54 -21.06
CA MET A 152 -11.73 10.43 -20.59
C MET A 152 -10.26 10.81 -20.51
N ARG A 153 -9.75 11.57 -21.48
CA ARG A 153 -8.37 12.10 -21.42
C ARG A 153 -8.16 12.98 -20.18
N LYS A 154 -9.13 13.84 -19.88
CA LYS A 154 -9.11 14.69 -18.68
C LYS A 154 -9.17 13.84 -17.40
N LEU A 155 -10.09 12.88 -17.33
CA LEU A 155 -10.21 11.98 -16.17
C LEU A 155 -8.94 11.18 -15.92
N ILE A 156 -8.29 10.65 -16.98
CA ILE A 156 -7.03 9.91 -16.85
C ILE A 156 -5.93 10.82 -16.30
N ALA A 157 -5.83 12.06 -16.78
CA ALA A 157 -4.84 13.03 -16.29
C ALA A 157 -5.07 13.41 -14.82
N GLU A 158 -6.33 13.47 -14.37
CA GLU A 158 -6.68 13.76 -12.97
C GLU A 158 -6.52 12.54 -12.05
N ALA A 159 -6.82 11.33 -12.54
CA ALA A 159 -6.77 10.09 -11.76
C ALA A 159 -5.35 9.52 -11.65
N TYR A 160 -4.58 9.60 -12.73
CA TYR A 160 -3.18 9.19 -12.82
C TYR A 160 -2.35 10.37 -13.32
N PRO A 161 -2.28 11.47 -12.55
CA PRO A 161 -1.36 12.54 -12.90
C PRO A 161 0.02 11.90 -12.98
N ARG A 162 0.76 12.22 -14.04
CA ARG A 162 2.18 11.89 -14.09
C ARG A 162 2.83 12.70 -12.98
N PHE A 163 2.88 12.10 -11.81
CA PHE A 163 4.00 12.29 -10.94
C PHE A 163 5.14 11.65 -11.72
N ASP A 164 5.79 12.42 -12.60
CA ASP A 164 7.23 12.22 -12.79
C ASP A 164 7.75 11.92 -11.39
N GLU A 165 8.41 10.77 -11.19
CA GLU A 165 9.01 10.41 -9.89
C GLU A 165 9.43 11.71 -9.28
N ALA A 166 8.68 12.19 -8.25
CA ALA A 166 8.79 13.58 -7.84
C ALA A 166 10.29 13.75 -7.74
N PRO A 167 10.91 14.63 -8.58
CA PRO A 167 12.35 14.56 -8.78
C PRO A 167 12.89 14.50 -7.38
N THR A 168 13.88 13.68 -7.06
CA THR A 168 14.24 13.48 -5.65
C THR A 168 14.52 14.83 -4.95
N SER A 169 14.65 15.92 -5.73
CA SER A 169 14.56 17.33 -5.41
C SER A 169 13.17 18.00 -5.12
N ALA A 170 11.99 17.38 -5.22
CA ALA A 170 10.66 17.93 -4.91
C ALA A 170 10.11 17.36 -3.60
N LEU A 171 10.59 16.17 -3.21
CA LEU A 171 11.12 16.02 -1.85
C LEU A 171 12.42 16.81 -1.79
N THR A 172 12.40 18.13 -2.01
CA THR A 172 13.39 18.96 -1.32
C THR A 172 13.18 18.57 0.14
N ASP A 173 14.05 17.70 0.67
CA ASP A 173 14.79 18.02 1.88
C ASP A 173 14.81 19.53 1.92
N MET A 174 13.92 20.12 2.73
CA MET A 174 13.78 21.57 2.85
C MET A 174 15.18 22.08 3.12
N ASN A 175 15.87 22.53 2.06
CA ASN A 175 17.33 22.55 1.94
C ASN A 175 17.99 22.25 3.28
N ILE A 176 18.09 20.96 3.65
CA ILE A 176 18.56 20.60 4.99
C ILE A 176 20.03 20.98 4.96
N ASP A 177 20.30 22.20 5.39
CA ASP A 177 21.64 22.72 5.45
C ASP A 177 22.38 21.82 6.43
N SER A 178 23.16 20.88 5.89
CA SER A 178 23.98 19.96 6.66
C SER A 178 25.05 20.71 7.47
N LYS A 179 25.19 22.03 7.25
CA LYS A 179 26.00 22.98 8.00
C LYS A 179 25.18 23.92 8.90
N LEU A 180 23.90 23.65 9.12
CA LEU A 180 23.05 24.46 10.01
C LEU A 180 23.68 24.53 11.40
N THR A 181 24.27 25.68 11.70
CA THR A 181 24.94 25.93 12.96
C THR A 181 23.91 26.52 13.92
N LEU A 182 23.56 25.75 14.95
CA LEU A 182 22.69 26.22 16.01
C LEU A 182 23.43 27.25 16.87
N THR A 183 22.72 28.28 17.32
CA THR A 183 23.22 29.14 18.40
C THR A 183 23.44 28.30 19.67
N PRO A 184 24.29 28.74 20.62
CA PRO A 184 24.50 28.01 21.87
C PRO A 184 23.20 27.69 22.63
N ALA A 185 22.23 28.60 22.60
CA ALA A 185 20.91 28.38 23.21
C ALA A 185 20.10 27.30 22.49
N GLN A 186 20.08 27.32 21.15
CA GLN A 186 19.38 26.31 20.35
C GLN A 186 20.06 24.93 20.47
N GLN A 187 21.39 24.88 20.56
CA GLN A 187 22.12 23.64 20.78
C GLN A 187 21.82 23.07 22.17
N ALA A 188 21.82 23.89 23.22
CA ALA A 188 21.43 23.46 24.55
C ALA A 188 19.98 22.94 24.60
N GLN A 189 19.06 23.57 23.85
CA GLN A 189 17.69 23.09 23.72
C GLN A 189 17.62 21.75 22.97
N PHE A 190 18.38 21.58 21.89
CA PHE A 190 18.49 20.31 21.17
C PHE A 190 18.97 19.20 22.10
N ASP A 191 20.07 19.43 22.82
CA ASP A 191 20.67 18.48 23.76
C ASP A 191 19.70 18.11 24.87
N ALA A 192 18.97 19.10 25.42
CA ALA A 192 17.92 18.86 26.41
C ALA A 192 16.78 17.99 25.87
N ILE A 193 16.34 18.19 24.62
CA ILE A 193 15.29 17.37 24.01
C ILE A 193 15.75 15.91 23.88
N VAL A 194 16.94 15.69 23.32
CA VAL A 194 17.44 14.34 23.00
C VAL A 194 18.00 13.58 24.21
N SER A 195 18.31 14.28 25.29
CA SER A 195 18.89 13.69 26.51
C SER A 195 18.10 12.49 27.04
N GLY A 196 18.80 11.39 27.33
CA GLY A 196 18.21 10.16 27.88
C GLY A 196 17.34 9.36 26.91
N LEU A 197 17.31 9.69 25.62
CA LEU A 197 16.63 8.89 24.60
C LEU A 197 17.58 7.86 23.97
N LYS A 198 17.09 6.63 23.78
CA LYS A 198 17.88 5.54 23.19
C LYS A 198 18.08 5.70 21.68
N ILE A 199 17.06 6.21 20.98
CA ILE A 199 17.05 6.38 19.52
C ILE A 199 16.46 7.75 19.21
N VAL A 200 17.14 8.50 18.36
CA VAL A 200 16.67 9.80 17.85
C VAL A 200 16.85 9.81 16.34
N GLY A 201 15.73 9.79 15.61
CA GLY A 201 15.73 9.90 14.14
C GLY A 201 15.43 11.33 13.70
N CYS A 202 15.72 11.62 12.42
CA CYS A 202 15.40 12.91 11.79
C CYS A 202 15.96 14.13 12.56
N THR A 203 17.18 14.02 13.11
CA THR A 203 17.81 15.08 13.91
C THR A 203 17.93 16.39 13.15
N ASP A 204 18.15 16.33 11.84
CA ASP A 204 18.36 17.54 11.05
C ASP A 204 17.07 18.37 10.91
N ARG A 205 15.91 17.71 10.82
CA ARG A 205 14.61 18.39 10.87
C ARG A 205 14.34 19.03 12.22
N LEU A 206 14.78 18.38 13.32
CA LEU A 206 14.67 18.97 14.65
C LEU A 206 15.56 20.22 14.76
N LYS A 207 16.82 20.15 14.30
CA LYS A 207 17.72 21.31 14.28
C LYS A 207 17.15 22.47 13.44
N GLN A 208 16.60 22.19 12.26
CA GLN A 208 15.94 23.19 11.41
C GLN A 208 14.73 23.85 12.09
N LYS A 209 13.95 23.06 12.84
CA LYS A 209 12.81 23.58 13.59
C LYS A 209 13.26 24.51 14.72
N LEU A 210 14.35 24.17 15.40
CA LEU A 210 14.95 25.00 16.45
C LEU A 210 15.59 26.27 15.88
N SER A 211 16.28 26.18 14.73
CA SER A 211 16.91 27.34 14.09
C SER A 211 15.89 28.37 13.61
N SER A 212 14.74 27.91 13.10
CA SER A 212 13.62 28.76 12.68
C SER A 212 12.77 29.31 13.84
N GLY A 213 13.11 28.96 15.09
CA GLY A 213 12.35 29.39 16.28
C GLY A 213 10.95 28.79 16.39
N GLN A 214 10.64 27.76 15.61
CA GLN A 214 9.34 27.11 15.64
C GLN A 214 9.18 26.25 16.89
N ALA A 215 8.01 26.34 17.53
CA ALA A 215 7.69 25.54 18.71
C ALA A 215 7.73 24.03 18.40
N VAL A 216 8.51 23.28 19.18
CA VAL A 216 8.58 21.83 19.08
C VAL A 216 7.32 21.21 19.68
N ASN A 217 6.58 20.46 18.86
CA ASN A 217 5.36 19.78 19.29
C ASN A 217 5.70 18.31 19.58
N VAL A 218 5.30 17.82 20.74
CA VAL A 218 5.52 16.44 21.18
C VAL A 218 4.16 15.77 21.30
N LEU A 219 3.96 14.66 20.59
CA LEU A 219 2.78 13.82 20.70
C LEU A 219 3.14 12.54 21.44
N PHE A 220 2.46 12.27 22.55
CA PHE A 220 2.47 10.97 23.21
C PHE A 220 1.11 10.31 23.09
N SER A 221 1.06 9.13 22.48
CA SER A 221 -0.17 8.37 22.28
C SER A 221 -0.22 7.19 23.24
N VAL A 222 -1.35 7.01 23.92
CA VAL A 222 -1.58 5.91 24.84
C VAL A 222 -2.97 5.32 24.65
N ALA A 223 -3.04 4.00 24.48
CA ALA A 223 -4.30 3.28 24.28
C ALA A 223 -4.88 2.79 25.62
N PRO A 224 -6.17 3.00 25.90
CA PRO A 224 -6.82 2.56 27.13
C PRO A 224 -7.24 1.06 27.08
N VAL A 225 -6.31 0.19 26.71
CA VAL A 225 -6.53 -1.27 26.55
C VAL A 225 -6.54 -2.04 27.87
N GLY A 226 -5.83 -1.54 28.89
CA GLY A 226 -5.75 -2.12 30.23
C GLY A 226 -5.94 -1.06 31.31
N LYS A 227 -5.60 -1.36 32.56
CA LYS A 227 -5.49 -0.32 33.61
C LYS A 227 -4.10 0.34 33.52
N PRO A 228 -3.98 1.68 33.73
CA PRO A 228 -2.68 2.32 33.86
C PRO A 228 -1.86 1.66 34.98
N HIS A 229 -0.64 1.23 34.67
CA HIS A 229 0.28 0.65 35.64
C HIS A 229 1.55 1.51 35.74
N ILE A 230 2.40 1.19 36.71
CA ILE A 230 3.57 2.00 37.08
C ILE A 230 4.60 2.17 35.94
N GLY A 231 4.56 1.31 34.92
CA GLY A 231 5.41 1.42 33.73
C GLY A 231 5.17 2.70 32.92
N LEU A 232 4.01 3.36 33.09
CA LEU A 232 3.74 4.67 32.49
C LEU A 232 4.52 5.82 33.12
N LEU A 233 5.16 5.62 34.29
CA LEU A 233 5.92 6.71 34.92
C LEU A 233 7.13 7.15 34.08
N ALA A 234 7.86 6.22 33.46
CA ALA A 234 9.03 6.56 32.65
C ALA A 234 8.68 7.51 31.47
N PRO A 235 7.68 7.23 30.62
CA PRO A 235 7.28 8.18 29.58
C PRO A 235 6.68 9.47 30.15
N LEU A 236 5.95 9.42 31.28
CA LEU A 236 5.40 10.62 31.91
C LEU A 236 6.48 11.56 32.47
N ILE A 237 7.55 11.02 33.05
CA ILE A 237 8.72 11.80 33.49
C ILE A 237 9.35 12.50 32.28
N LYS A 238 9.47 11.80 31.14
CA LYS A 238 10.02 12.42 29.93
C LYS A 238 9.08 13.48 29.33
N LEU A 239 7.76 13.28 29.39
CA LEU A 239 6.80 14.32 29.01
C LEU A 239 6.87 15.55 29.91
N ALA A 240 7.05 15.35 31.21
CA ALA A 240 7.25 16.43 32.16
C ALA A 240 8.51 17.24 31.83
N HIS A 241 9.61 16.55 31.53
CA HIS A 241 10.83 17.17 31.03
C HIS A 241 10.57 18.00 29.76
N PHE A 242 9.87 17.44 28.76
CA PHE A 242 9.54 18.16 27.54
C PHE A 242 8.70 19.42 27.79
N ALA A 243 7.68 19.34 28.65
CA ALA A 243 6.86 20.49 29.01
C ALA A 243 7.69 21.58 29.71
N ASN A 244 8.58 21.18 30.63
CA ASN A 244 9.42 22.11 31.39
C ASN A 244 10.48 22.82 30.54
N ILE A 245 10.95 22.21 29.45
CA ILE A 245 11.86 22.84 28.49
C ILE A 245 11.14 23.60 27.36
N GLY A 246 9.83 23.82 27.51
CA GLY A 246 9.02 24.66 26.62
C GLY A 246 8.47 23.97 25.36
N CYS A 247 8.55 22.64 25.26
CA CYS A 247 7.89 21.91 24.18
C CYS A 247 6.36 21.91 24.38
N LYS A 248 5.60 21.99 23.28
CA LYS A 248 4.14 21.86 23.30
C LYS A 248 3.76 20.39 23.34
N VAL A 249 3.41 19.90 24.53
CA VAL A 249 3.08 18.48 24.74
C VAL A 249 1.59 18.23 24.49
N THR A 250 1.29 17.21 23.70
CA THR A 250 -0.06 16.67 23.49
C THR A 250 -0.10 15.20 23.90
N VAL A 251 -1.00 14.85 24.79
CA VAL A 251 -1.31 13.46 25.16
C VAL A 251 -2.58 13.04 24.43
N LEU A 252 -2.44 12.08 23.52
CA LEU A 252 -3.56 11.45 22.84
C LEU A 252 -3.95 10.17 23.56
N ILE A 253 -5.18 10.13 24.05
CA ILE A 253 -5.83 8.91 24.52
C ILE A 253 -6.43 8.24 23.28
N ALA A 254 -5.69 7.27 22.74
CA ALA A 254 -5.97 6.58 21.48
C ALA A 254 -7.01 5.47 21.68
N ASP A 255 -8.22 5.89 21.99
CA ASP A 255 -9.32 5.04 22.40
C ASP A 255 -9.96 4.26 21.24
N LEU A 256 -10.02 4.86 20.05
CA LEU A 256 -10.35 4.12 18.83
C LEU A 256 -9.28 3.10 18.46
N PHE A 257 -7.99 3.43 18.60
CA PHE A 257 -6.92 2.46 18.40
C PHE A 257 -7.06 1.29 19.38
N GLY A 258 -7.34 1.57 20.66
CA GLY A 258 -7.58 0.53 21.66
C GLY A 258 -8.79 -0.36 21.33
N TYR A 259 -9.80 0.16 20.65
CA TYR A 259 -10.92 -0.63 20.14
C TYR A 259 -10.52 -1.45 18.90
N MET A 260 -9.77 -0.86 17.96
CA MET A 260 -9.28 -1.54 16.75
C MET A 260 -8.24 -2.63 17.07
N ASP A 261 -7.54 -2.54 18.20
CA ASP A 261 -6.68 -3.60 18.73
C ASP A 261 -7.51 -4.71 19.37
N ASN A 262 -8.23 -5.46 18.53
CA ASN A 262 -9.01 -6.63 18.90
C ASN A 262 -10.01 -6.36 20.04
N MET A 263 -10.67 -5.21 20.03
CA MET A 263 -11.65 -4.77 21.03
C MET A 263 -11.13 -4.80 22.48
N LYS A 264 -9.81 -4.71 22.69
CA LYS A 264 -9.23 -4.65 24.05
C LYS A 264 -9.75 -3.45 24.84
N CYS A 265 -10.13 -2.38 24.15
CA CYS A 265 -10.98 -1.31 24.66
C CYS A 265 -12.39 -1.43 24.03
N PRO A 266 -13.34 -2.15 24.65
CA PRO A 266 -14.68 -2.33 24.08
C PRO A 266 -15.37 -1.00 23.80
N TRP A 267 -16.21 -0.94 22.76
CA TRP A 267 -16.82 0.30 22.28
C TRP A 267 -17.62 1.01 23.37
N GLU A 268 -18.37 0.25 24.15
CA GLU A 268 -19.27 0.70 25.21
C GLU A 268 -18.51 1.23 26.44
N LEU A 269 -17.27 0.79 26.63
CA LEU A 269 -16.40 1.18 27.75
C LEU A 269 -15.35 2.22 27.37
N ARG A 270 -15.21 2.51 26.08
CA ARG A 270 -14.17 3.37 25.52
C ARG A 270 -14.16 4.75 26.17
N GLU A 271 -15.33 5.36 26.30
CA GLU A 271 -15.47 6.70 26.87
C GLU A 271 -15.05 6.76 28.34
N GLN A 272 -15.55 5.85 29.17
CA GLN A 272 -15.25 5.78 30.59
C GLN A 272 -13.77 5.45 30.82
N ARG A 273 -13.19 4.55 30.01
CA ARG A 273 -11.76 4.24 30.09
C ARG A 273 -10.90 5.42 29.66
N SER A 274 -11.29 6.17 28.64
CA SER A 274 -10.61 7.39 28.23
C SER A 274 -10.62 8.46 29.33
N GLN A 275 -11.78 8.68 29.95
CA GLN A 275 -11.92 9.61 31.08
C GLN A 275 -11.06 9.20 32.27
N TYR A 276 -11.02 7.90 32.59
CA TYR A 276 -10.20 7.36 33.67
C TYR A 276 -8.69 7.56 33.39
N TYR A 277 -8.23 7.23 32.19
CA TYR A 277 -6.85 7.49 31.76
C TYR A 277 -6.50 8.97 31.85
N GLU A 278 -7.36 9.85 31.33
CA GLU A 278 -7.10 11.29 31.34
C GLU A 278 -6.91 11.81 32.77
N LYS A 279 -7.82 11.46 33.68
CA LYS A 279 -7.75 11.86 35.09
C LYS A 279 -6.48 11.33 35.76
N MET A 280 -6.13 10.07 35.51
CA MET A 280 -4.94 9.45 36.08
C MET A 280 -3.64 10.11 35.59
N LEU A 281 -3.50 10.30 34.27
CA LEU A 281 -2.32 10.92 33.69
C LEU A 281 -2.17 12.38 34.12
N LYS A 282 -3.27 13.14 34.19
CA LYS A 282 -3.28 14.50 34.75
C LYS A 282 -2.79 14.53 36.20
N ALA A 283 -3.26 13.61 37.05
CA ALA A 283 -2.82 13.51 38.43
C ALA A 283 -1.32 13.19 38.55
N MET A 284 -0.82 12.25 37.74
CA MET A 284 0.60 11.89 37.70
C MET A 284 1.48 13.04 37.22
N LEU A 285 1.11 13.72 36.12
CA LEU A 285 1.86 14.88 35.60
C LEU A 285 1.89 16.05 36.60
N LYS A 286 0.76 16.32 37.28
CA LYS A 286 0.72 17.32 38.34
C LYS A 286 1.68 16.97 39.49
N ARG A 287 1.79 15.69 39.85
CA ARG A 287 2.76 15.23 40.87
C ARG A 287 4.20 15.36 40.40
N LEU A 288 4.46 15.28 39.10
CA LEU A 288 5.76 15.52 38.47
C LEU A 288 6.07 17.02 38.26
N GLY A 289 5.23 17.92 38.77
CA GLY A 289 5.47 19.37 38.76
C GLY A 289 5.07 20.07 37.46
N VAL A 290 4.30 19.42 36.58
CA VAL A 290 3.85 20.00 35.31
C VAL A 290 2.52 20.72 35.50
N SER A 291 2.40 21.95 35.01
CA SER A 291 1.08 22.62 34.94
C SER A 291 0.24 22.00 33.83
N LEU A 292 -1.04 21.71 34.12
CA LEU A 292 -1.93 21.10 33.13
C LEU A 292 -2.21 22.00 31.93
N ASP A 293 -2.00 23.31 32.06
CA ASP A 293 -2.15 24.26 30.95
C ASP A 293 -1.04 24.10 29.89
N GLN A 294 0.09 23.46 30.25
CA GLN A 294 1.19 23.18 29.34
C GLN A 294 0.99 21.89 28.53
N VAL A 295 -0.01 21.07 28.89
CA VAL A 295 -0.24 19.75 28.29
C VAL A 295 -1.64 19.66 27.73
N ARG A 296 -1.75 19.56 26.41
CA ARG A 296 -3.02 19.35 25.74
C ARG A 296 -3.42 17.87 25.83
N PHE A 297 -4.63 17.58 26.28
CA PHE A 297 -5.21 16.24 26.22
C PHE A 297 -6.21 16.15 25.08
N LEU A 298 -6.11 15.08 24.29
CA LEU A 298 -7.04 14.74 23.22
C LEU A 298 -7.51 13.30 23.38
N ARG A 299 -8.76 13.03 23.04
CA ARG A 299 -9.27 11.67 22.87
C ARG A 299 -9.44 11.40 21.38
N GLY A 300 -9.01 10.24 20.89
CA GLY A 300 -9.08 9.87 19.47
C GLY A 300 -10.48 10.07 18.89
N SER A 301 -11.47 9.52 19.60
CA SER A 301 -12.89 9.64 19.25
C SER A 301 -13.45 11.06 19.09
N GLN A 302 -12.84 12.09 19.69
CA GLN A 302 -13.32 13.48 19.59
C GLN A 302 -13.11 14.12 18.22
N PHE A 303 -12.21 13.57 17.41
CA PHE A 303 -11.90 14.12 16.09
C PHE A 303 -11.91 13.06 15.00
N GLN A 304 -11.56 11.81 15.30
CA GLN A 304 -11.51 10.73 14.31
C GLN A 304 -12.89 10.23 13.89
N LEU A 305 -13.94 10.54 14.66
CA LEU A 305 -15.33 10.23 14.31
C LEU A 305 -16.06 11.40 13.66
N LYS A 306 -15.40 12.55 13.47
CA LYS A 306 -15.99 13.69 12.79
C LYS A 306 -15.80 13.52 11.29
N SER A 307 -16.91 13.40 10.57
CA SER A 307 -17.01 13.43 9.11
C SER A 307 -16.95 14.86 8.59
#